data_AF-A0AAV2HU66-F1
#
_entry.id   AF-A0AAV2HU66-F1
#
_cell.length_a   1.000
_cell.length_b   1.000
_cell.length_c   1.000
_cell.angle_alpha   90.00
_cell.angle_beta   90.00
_cell.angle_gamma   90.00
#
_symmetry.space_group_name_H-M   'P 1'
#
loop_
_entity.id
_entity.type
_entity.pdbx_description
1 polymer ?
#
loop_
_entity_poly.entity_id
_entity_poly.type
_entity_poly.pdbx_seq_one_letter_code
_entity_poly.pdbx_strand_id
1 'polypeptide(L)'
;MAETIPLVKTAEQVMSSFRKAFNVVRDRLPSMFPPDVTPRPWFFHPDIVFSRFTKVHERLKIAYYLMDTNVNFMKLEKVEFGGIKGNSLGEDVIVIFQEFDEAFKLFTESKYNPLDASDPSFLHNYETFNMIMADFDRRLATIVCKGYFDCSGLESIFKLIEMMGPLLERELIMKDFDDKYPQVVRLMNEALDTCFELYEEQMAYKRETGRMAVHKNMPPMAGAMIWAREVYNRVSIYMESYARIEHP
;
A
#
# COMPACT_ATOMS: atom_id res chain seq x y z
N MET A 1 4.19 -11.33 17.61
CA MET A 1 4.21 -10.10 16.79
C MET A 1 2.80 -9.63 16.39
N ALA A 2 1.93 -10.50 15.86
CA ALA A 2 0.57 -10.10 15.42
C ALA A 2 -0.29 -9.43 16.51
N GLU A 3 -0.24 -9.90 17.76
CA GLU A 3 -0.97 -9.29 18.89
C GLU A 3 -0.32 -8.00 19.42
N THR A 4 0.97 -7.77 19.11
CA THR A 4 1.76 -6.65 19.67
C THR A 4 1.58 -5.37 18.86
N ILE A 5 1.38 -5.47 17.53
CA ILE A 5 1.21 -4.31 16.63
C ILE A 5 0.01 -3.44 17.04
N PRO A 6 -1.19 -3.98 17.31
CA PRO A 6 -2.34 -3.19 17.74
C PRO A 6 -2.08 -2.47 19.07
N LEU A 7 -1.32 -3.09 19.99
CA LEU A 7 -0.96 -2.49 21.27
C LEU A 7 -0.01 -1.31 21.09
N VAL A 8 1.03 -1.47 20.28
CA VAL A 8 1.98 -0.38 19.95
C VAL A 8 1.27 0.76 19.25
N LYS A 9 0.37 0.45 18.30
CA LYS A 9 -0.47 1.45 17.61
C LYS A 9 -1.37 2.21 18.60
N THR A 10 -2.02 1.48 19.51
CA THR A 10 -2.88 2.10 20.54
C THR A 10 -2.06 2.99 21.47
N ALA A 11 -0.88 2.54 21.90
CA ALA A 11 0.02 3.33 22.74
C ALA A 11 0.46 4.62 22.03
N GLU A 12 0.82 4.55 20.74
CA GLU A 12 1.15 5.73 19.92
C GLU A 12 -0.04 6.70 19.84
N GLN A 13 -1.25 6.18 19.59
CA GLN A 13 -2.46 6.98 19.52
C GLN A 13 -2.79 7.66 20.85
N VAL A 14 -2.62 6.97 21.98
CA VAL A 14 -2.83 7.53 23.32
C VAL A 14 -1.82 8.64 23.60
N MET A 15 -0.54 8.43 23.28
CA MET A 15 0.49 9.47 23.42
C MET A 15 0.18 10.69 22.53
N SER A 16 -0.15 10.45 21.26
CA SER A 16 -0.55 11.51 20.32
C SER A 16 -1.76 12.29 20.82
N SER A 17 -2.78 11.60 21.34
CA SER A 17 -3.99 12.20 21.89
C SER A 17 -3.71 13.01 23.16
N PHE A 18 -2.87 12.51 24.07
CA PHE A 18 -2.44 13.24 25.26
C PHE A 18 -1.73 14.54 24.88
N ARG A 19 -0.79 14.48 23.92
CA ARG A 19 -0.07 15.68 23.46
C ARG A 19 -1.00 16.69 22.80
N LYS A 20 -1.97 16.23 22.00
CA LYS A 20 -3.01 17.08 21.40
C LYS A 20 -3.89 17.72 22.47
N ALA A 21 -4.39 16.96 23.43
CA ALA A 21 -5.22 17.45 24.52
C ALA A 21 -4.51 18.51 25.36
N PHE A 22 -3.24 18.28 25.69
CA PHE A 22 -2.40 19.28 26.37
C PHE A 22 -2.33 20.60 25.58
N ASN A 23 -2.05 20.53 24.27
CA ASN A 23 -1.97 21.73 23.43
C ASN A 23 -3.31 22.46 23.38
N VAL A 24 -4.43 21.74 23.23
CA VAL A 24 -5.77 22.33 23.24
C VAL A 24 -6.06 23.08 24.55
N VAL A 25 -5.72 22.48 25.69
CA VAL A 25 -5.91 23.12 27.00
C VAL A 25 -4.98 24.32 27.15
N ARG A 26 -3.71 24.20 26.77
CA ARG A 26 -2.75 25.31 26.80
C ARG A 26 -3.24 26.51 25.99
N ASP A 27 -3.76 26.26 24.79
CA ASP A 27 -4.19 27.33 23.89
C ASP A 27 -5.52 27.96 24.37
N ARG A 28 -6.38 27.19 25.06
CA ARG A 28 -7.61 27.69 25.71
C ARG A 28 -7.37 28.29 27.09
N LEU A 29 -6.22 28.07 27.69
CA LEU A 29 -5.92 28.47 29.06
C LEU A 29 -6.24 29.96 29.35
N PRO A 30 -5.99 30.93 28.45
CA PRO A 30 -6.33 32.32 28.70
C PRO A 30 -7.83 32.59 28.90
N SER A 31 -8.71 31.84 28.23
CA SER A 31 -10.15 32.01 28.35
C SER A 31 -10.77 31.33 29.57
N MET A 32 -9.97 30.56 30.33
CA MET A 32 -10.42 29.89 31.55
C MET A 32 -10.27 30.75 32.81
N PHE A 33 -9.65 31.93 32.71
CA PHE A 33 -9.53 32.87 33.81
C PHE A 33 -10.79 33.76 33.92
N PRO A 34 -11.17 34.19 35.14
CA PRO A 34 -12.23 35.19 35.33
C PRO A 34 -11.93 36.50 34.57
N PRO A 35 -12.97 37.24 34.12
CA PRO A 35 -12.79 38.46 33.31
C PRO A 35 -11.95 39.56 33.97
N ASP A 36 -11.90 39.55 35.30
CA ASP A 36 -11.21 40.51 36.17
C ASP A 36 -9.76 40.09 36.52
N VAL A 37 -9.30 38.93 36.03
CA VAL A 37 -7.97 38.40 36.31
C VAL A 37 -7.13 38.33 35.03
N THR A 38 -5.93 38.92 35.06
CA THR A 38 -4.97 38.77 33.96
C THR A 38 -4.54 37.30 33.82
N PRO A 39 -4.79 36.66 32.66
CA PRO A 39 -4.43 35.27 32.48
C PRO A 39 -2.92 35.03 32.57
N ARG A 40 -2.53 33.94 33.24
CA ARG A 40 -1.14 33.46 33.26
C ARG A 40 -1.00 32.23 32.36
N PRO A 41 -0.57 32.38 31.09
CA PRO A 41 -0.36 31.23 30.23
C PRO A 41 0.88 30.44 30.65
N TRP A 42 0.99 29.21 30.15
CA TRP A 42 2.16 28.37 30.36
C TRP A 42 3.33 28.84 29.49
N PHE A 43 4.27 29.59 30.06
CA PHE A 43 5.41 30.20 29.35
C PHE A 43 6.68 29.33 29.26
N PHE A 44 6.61 28.03 29.57
CA PHE A 44 7.79 27.17 29.53
C PHE A 44 8.06 26.61 28.13
N HIS A 45 9.34 26.39 27.80
CA HIS A 45 9.71 25.64 26.60
C HIS A 45 9.18 24.20 26.71
N PRO A 46 8.51 23.64 25.68
CA PRO A 46 7.89 22.33 25.75
C PRO A 46 8.83 21.21 26.22
N ASP A 47 10.11 21.29 25.88
CA ASP A 47 11.10 20.27 26.26
C ASP A 47 11.34 20.14 27.76
N ILE A 48 11.07 21.19 28.54
CA ILE A 48 11.18 21.13 30.00
C ILE A 48 10.22 20.07 30.57
N VAL A 49 9.04 19.94 29.97
CA VAL A 49 8.00 19.00 30.42
C VAL A 49 7.98 17.73 29.58
N PHE A 50 8.26 17.86 28.28
CA PHE A 50 8.02 16.79 27.31
C PHE A 50 9.29 16.17 26.71
N SER A 51 10.51 16.57 27.07
CA SER A 51 11.73 16.02 26.45
C SER A 51 11.75 14.48 26.43
N ARG A 52 11.54 13.83 27.59
CA ARG A 52 11.48 12.36 27.66
C ARG A 52 10.27 11.80 26.92
N PHE A 53 9.11 12.46 27.03
CA PHE A 53 7.89 12.04 26.36
C PHE A 53 8.06 12.02 24.83
N THR A 54 8.60 13.10 24.26
CA THR A 54 8.83 13.24 22.82
C THR A 54 9.77 12.14 22.32
N LYS A 55 10.89 11.90 23.01
CA LYS A 55 11.85 10.84 22.65
C LYS A 55 11.22 9.45 22.64
N VAL A 56 10.45 9.11 23.69
CA VAL A 56 9.76 7.81 23.77
C VAL A 56 8.68 7.72 22.68
N HIS A 57 7.96 8.80 22.41
CA HIS A 57 6.93 8.84 21.37
C HIS A 57 7.53 8.61 19.97
N GLU A 58 8.64 9.26 19.65
CA GLU A 58 9.36 9.06 18.39
C GLU A 58 9.84 7.61 18.23
N ARG A 59 10.44 7.04 19.28
CA ARG A 59 10.87 5.63 19.28
C ARG A 59 9.71 4.65 19.11
N LEU A 60 8.57 4.95 19.70
CA LEU A 60 7.35 4.14 19.56
C LEU A 60 6.82 4.18 18.11
N LYS A 61 6.87 5.34 17.45
CA LYS A 61 6.54 5.46 16.02
C LYS A 61 7.48 4.65 15.15
N ILE A 62 8.79 4.70 15.44
CA ILE A 62 9.79 3.89 14.72
C ILE A 62 9.51 2.40 14.93
N ALA A 63 9.24 1.96 16.16
CA ALA A 63 8.90 0.57 16.44
C ALA A 63 7.63 0.12 15.70
N TYR A 64 6.58 0.96 15.66
CA TYR A 64 5.39 0.70 14.87
C TYR A 64 5.71 0.55 13.38
N TYR A 65 6.46 1.50 12.80
CA TYR A 65 6.88 1.46 11.40
C TYR A 65 7.68 0.19 11.06
N LEU A 66 8.59 -0.23 11.94
CA LEU A 66 9.39 -1.46 11.75
C LEU A 66 8.49 -2.71 11.76
N MET A 67 7.53 -2.78 12.67
CA MET A 67 6.60 -3.91 12.71
C MET A 67 5.69 -3.94 11.49
N ASP A 68 5.18 -2.79 11.06
CA ASP A 68 4.34 -2.67 9.86
C ASP A 68 5.13 -3.05 8.59
N THR A 69 6.36 -2.56 8.48
CA THR A 69 7.30 -2.94 7.41
C THR A 69 7.55 -4.44 7.39
N ASN A 70 7.78 -5.06 8.54
CA ASN A 70 7.94 -6.51 8.64
C ASN A 70 6.71 -7.27 8.15
N VAL A 71 5.50 -6.86 8.56
CA VAL A 71 4.26 -7.49 8.06
C VAL A 71 4.13 -7.37 6.55
N ASN A 72 4.49 -6.23 5.97
CA ASN A 72 4.43 -6.02 4.54
C ASN A 72 5.48 -6.84 3.78
N PHE A 73 6.72 -6.92 4.27
CA PHE A 73 7.78 -7.72 3.64
C PHE A 73 7.58 -9.22 3.79
N MET A 74 6.94 -9.69 4.88
CA MET A 74 6.57 -11.11 5.03
C MET A 74 5.58 -11.59 3.96
N LYS A 75 4.87 -10.69 3.27
CA LYS A 75 4.03 -11.07 2.13
C LYS A 75 4.85 -11.51 0.93
N LEU A 76 6.10 -11.01 0.79
CA LEU A 76 7.01 -11.36 -0.31
C LEU A 76 7.34 -12.85 -0.36
N GLU A 77 7.27 -13.56 0.76
CA GLU A 77 7.46 -15.02 0.82
C GLU A 77 6.53 -15.78 -0.14
N LYS A 78 5.33 -15.24 -0.38
CA LYS A 78 4.27 -15.87 -1.18
C LYS A 78 4.04 -15.18 -2.53
N VAL A 79 4.87 -14.22 -2.88
CA VAL A 79 4.78 -13.49 -4.13
C VAL A 79 5.32 -14.38 -5.25
N GLU A 80 4.48 -14.65 -6.25
CA GLU A 80 4.81 -15.48 -7.39
C GLU A 80 4.57 -14.70 -8.69
N PHE A 81 5.59 -14.57 -9.52
CA PHE A 81 5.45 -13.97 -10.84
C PHE A 81 5.20 -15.04 -11.90
N GLY A 82 4.12 -14.89 -12.65
CA GLY A 82 3.88 -15.63 -13.89
C GLY A 82 4.56 -14.98 -15.10
N GLY A 83 4.37 -15.56 -16.28
CA GLY A 83 4.88 -14.99 -17.53
C GLY A 83 6.27 -15.49 -17.93
N ILE A 84 6.85 -14.88 -18.97
CA ILE A 84 8.11 -15.34 -19.57
C ILE A 84 9.28 -15.09 -18.62
N LYS A 85 9.25 -13.95 -17.92
CA LYS A 85 10.28 -13.58 -16.94
C LYS A 85 9.91 -13.94 -15.51
N GLY A 86 8.75 -14.57 -15.31
CA GLY A 86 8.19 -14.83 -13.99
C GLY A 86 9.15 -15.55 -13.03
N ASN A 87 9.79 -16.63 -13.50
CA ASN A 87 10.72 -17.38 -12.65
C ASN A 87 11.91 -16.54 -12.17
N SER A 88 12.52 -15.77 -13.08
CA SER A 88 13.67 -14.90 -12.74
C SER A 88 13.26 -13.76 -11.80
N LEU A 89 12.09 -13.15 -11.99
CA LEU A 89 11.60 -12.09 -11.09
C LEU A 89 11.23 -12.65 -9.71
N GLY A 90 10.68 -13.87 -9.67
CA GLY A 90 10.41 -14.59 -8.42
C GLY A 90 11.68 -14.90 -7.64
N GLU A 91 12.71 -15.41 -8.31
CA GLU A 91 14.03 -15.63 -7.71
C GLU A 91 14.63 -14.34 -7.14
N ASP A 92 14.56 -13.23 -7.88
CA ASP A 92 15.02 -11.92 -7.41
C ASP A 92 14.28 -11.45 -6.14
N VAL A 93 12.97 -11.68 -6.04
CA VAL A 93 12.18 -11.36 -4.83
C VAL A 93 12.53 -12.25 -3.66
N ILE A 94 12.75 -13.55 -3.88
CA ILE A 94 13.14 -14.48 -2.81
C ILE A 94 14.48 -14.05 -2.21
N VAL A 95 15.44 -13.62 -3.03
CA VAL A 95 16.72 -13.09 -2.55
C VAL A 95 16.51 -11.86 -1.67
N ILE A 96 15.69 -10.89 -2.10
CA ILE A 96 15.38 -9.70 -1.29
C ILE A 96 14.71 -10.09 0.03
N PHE A 97 13.77 -11.05 0.00
CA PHE A 97 13.07 -11.52 1.18
C PHE A 97 14.03 -12.16 2.20
N GLN A 98 14.96 -13.01 1.75
CA GLN A 98 15.97 -13.64 2.61
C GLN A 98 16.91 -12.60 3.24
N GLU A 99 17.43 -11.67 2.44
CA GLU A 99 18.28 -10.58 2.93
C GLU A 99 17.55 -9.68 3.93
N PHE A 100 16.26 -9.41 3.67
CA PHE A 100 15.40 -8.66 4.60
C PHE A 100 15.21 -9.41 5.92
N ASP A 101 14.88 -10.70 5.89
CA ASP A 101 14.65 -11.49 7.11
C ASP A 101 15.91 -11.54 7.98
N GLU A 102 17.09 -11.72 7.36
CA GLU A 102 18.37 -11.67 8.06
C GLU A 102 18.65 -10.29 8.68
N ALA A 103 18.46 -9.21 7.92
CA ALA A 103 18.66 -7.85 8.40
C ALA A 103 17.69 -7.50 9.55
N PHE A 104 16.42 -7.91 9.43
CA PHE A 104 15.40 -7.67 10.44
C PHE A 104 15.65 -8.49 11.71
N LYS A 105 16.10 -9.73 11.57
CA LYS A 105 16.51 -10.58 12.69
C LYS A 105 17.71 -9.97 13.43
N LEU A 106 18.76 -9.55 12.72
CA LEU A 106 19.91 -8.88 13.32
C LEU A 106 19.50 -7.61 14.07
N PHE A 107 18.59 -6.83 13.48
CA PHE A 107 18.05 -5.63 14.13
C PHE A 107 17.34 -5.96 15.43
N THR A 108 16.45 -6.96 15.42
CA THR A 108 15.60 -7.32 16.57
C THR A 108 16.32 -8.09 17.67
N GLU A 109 17.42 -8.79 17.37
CA GLU A 109 18.28 -9.46 18.36
C GLU A 109 19.24 -8.51 19.10
N SER A 110 19.18 -7.20 18.81
CA SER A 110 19.98 -6.18 19.49
C SER A 110 19.68 -6.11 21.00
N LYS A 111 20.72 -5.91 21.82
CA LYS A 111 20.63 -6.01 23.30
C LYS A 111 20.09 -4.77 24.03
N TYR A 112 19.73 -3.70 23.31
CA TYR A 112 19.24 -2.46 23.92
C TYR A 112 17.72 -2.49 24.13
N ASN A 113 17.22 -1.62 25.01
CA ASN A 113 15.79 -1.35 25.08
C ASN A 113 15.41 -0.25 24.06
N PRO A 114 14.59 -0.54 23.03
CA PRO A 114 14.23 0.45 22.02
C PRO A 114 13.51 1.68 22.61
N LEU A 115 12.85 1.54 23.77
CA LEU A 115 12.14 2.63 24.46
C LEU A 115 12.99 3.41 25.47
N ASP A 116 14.26 3.04 25.68
CA ASP A 116 15.14 3.81 26.56
C ASP A 116 15.61 5.10 25.87
N ALA A 117 14.98 6.22 26.23
CA ALA A 117 15.28 7.55 25.70
C ALA A 117 16.73 8.05 25.96
N SER A 118 17.49 7.36 26.82
CA SER A 118 18.87 7.71 27.17
C SER A 118 19.90 7.03 26.28
N ASP A 119 19.55 5.89 25.66
CA ASP A 119 20.47 5.07 24.87
C ASP A 119 20.30 5.34 23.36
N PRO A 120 21.27 5.99 22.69
CA PRO A 120 21.17 6.31 21.26
C PRO A 120 21.31 5.08 20.34
N SER A 121 21.71 3.92 20.86
CA SER A 121 22.04 2.73 20.06
C SER A 121 20.89 2.27 19.16
N PHE A 122 19.65 2.36 19.64
CA PHE A 122 18.46 2.04 18.84
C PHE A 122 18.32 2.92 17.60
N LEU A 123 18.52 4.24 17.74
CA LEU A 123 18.38 5.18 16.63
C LEU A 123 19.52 4.98 15.61
N HIS A 124 20.74 4.75 16.08
CA HIS A 124 21.88 4.48 15.19
C HIS A 124 21.69 3.18 14.38
N ASN A 125 21.23 2.10 15.03
CA ASN A 125 20.93 0.87 14.33
C ASN A 125 19.74 1.06 13.37
N TYR A 126 18.77 1.89 13.72
CA TYR A 126 17.63 2.21 12.87
C TYR A 126 18.04 2.97 11.61
N GLU A 127 18.95 3.94 11.71
CA GLU A 127 19.52 4.63 10.55
C GLU A 127 20.21 3.66 9.59
N THR A 128 21.01 2.73 10.14
CA THR A 128 21.66 1.69 9.36
C THR A 128 20.65 0.77 8.68
N PHE A 129 19.64 0.32 9.41
CA PHE A 129 18.55 -0.51 8.87
C PHE A 129 17.78 0.22 7.76
N ASN A 130 17.50 1.51 7.92
CA ASN A 130 16.82 2.31 6.90
C ASN A 130 17.64 2.42 5.60
N MET A 131 18.97 2.49 5.68
CA MET A 131 19.82 2.48 4.48
C MET A 131 19.70 1.16 3.72
N ILE A 132 19.64 0.03 4.43
CA ILE A 132 19.42 -1.30 3.85
C ILE A 132 18.01 -1.38 3.25
N MET A 133 16.99 -0.92 3.97
CA MET A 133 15.60 -0.88 3.46
C MET A 133 15.47 -0.08 2.17
N ALA A 134 16.19 1.04 2.07
CA ALA A 134 16.18 1.84 0.85
C ALA A 134 16.81 1.11 -0.35
N ASP A 135 17.75 0.18 -0.14
CA ASP A 135 18.25 -0.69 -1.21
C ASP A 135 17.17 -1.69 -1.65
N PHE A 136 16.54 -2.37 -0.69
CA PHE A 136 15.45 -3.31 -0.98
C PHE A 136 14.30 -2.63 -1.73
N ASP A 137 13.90 -1.44 -1.32
CA ASP A 137 12.84 -0.69 -2.00
C ASP A 137 13.19 -0.38 -3.46
N ARG A 138 14.43 0.01 -3.77
CA ARG A 138 14.87 0.27 -5.15
C ARG A 138 14.90 -1.00 -6.01
N ARG A 139 15.34 -2.11 -5.43
CA ARG A 139 15.37 -3.41 -6.12
C ARG A 139 13.96 -3.92 -6.38
N LEU A 140 13.06 -3.82 -5.39
CA LEU A 140 11.64 -4.11 -5.56
C LEU A 140 11.00 -3.21 -6.61
N ALA A 141 11.27 -1.90 -6.61
CA ALA A 141 10.78 -0.97 -7.63
C ALA A 141 11.17 -1.44 -9.05
N THR A 142 12.43 -1.86 -9.22
CA THR A 142 12.94 -2.39 -10.48
C THR A 142 12.23 -3.68 -10.88
N ILE A 143 12.02 -4.62 -9.95
CA ILE A 143 11.32 -5.88 -10.20
C ILE A 143 9.87 -5.63 -10.62
N VAL A 144 9.16 -4.78 -9.88
CA VAL A 144 7.76 -4.44 -10.18
C VAL A 144 7.65 -3.78 -11.54
N CYS A 145 8.52 -2.83 -11.86
CA CYS A 145 8.51 -2.20 -13.18
C CYS A 145 8.77 -3.22 -14.30
N LYS A 146 9.73 -4.13 -14.12
CA LYS A 146 9.97 -5.22 -15.08
C LYS A 146 8.75 -6.14 -15.21
N GLY A 147 8.11 -6.49 -14.10
CA GLY A 147 6.89 -7.29 -14.07
C GLY A 147 5.74 -6.61 -14.81
N TYR A 148 5.57 -5.30 -14.63
CA TYR A 148 4.56 -4.52 -15.35
C TYR A 148 4.76 -4.59 -16.88
N PHE A 149 5.99 -4.45 -17.35
CA PHE A 149 6.29 -4.56 -18.78
C PHE A 149 6.19 -6.00 -19.33
N ASP A 150 6.26 -7.03 -18.49
CA ASP A 150 6.07 -8.44 -18.88
C ASP A 150 4.59 -8.87 -18.85
N CYS A 151 3.70 -8.03 -18.31
CA CYS A 151 2.27 -8.35 -18.22
C CYS A 151 1.63 -8.45 -19.61
N SER A 152 0.89 -9.54 -19.83
CA SER A 152 0.21 -9.85 -21.10
C SER A 152 -1.08 -9.04 -21.35
N GLY A 153 -1.57 -8.31 -20.35
CA GLY A 153 -2.81 -7.54 -20.44
C GLY A 153 -3.25 -6.96 -19.11
N LEU A 154 -4.37 -6.23 -19.14
CA LEU A 154 -4.88 -5.45 -18.02
C LEU A 154 -5.14 -6.28 -16.74
N GLU A 155 -5.67 -7.49 -16.88
CA GLU A 155 -5.91 -8.38 -15.73
C GLU A 155 -4.59 -8.78 -15.04
N SER A 156 -3.54 -9.07 -15.81
CA SER A 156 -2.22 -9.42 -15.28
C SER A 156 -1.59 -8.23 -14.54
N ILE A 157 -1.78 -7.01 -15.08
CA ILE A 157 -1.34 -5.77 -14.42
C ILE A 157 -2.06 -5.58 -13.08
N PHE A 158 -3.39 -5.77 -13.05
CA PHE A 158 -4.13 -5.65 -11.79
C PHE A 158 -3.69 -6.68 -10.76
N LYS A 159 -3.43 -7.93 -11.17
CA LYS A 159 -2.88 -8.95 -10.28
C LYS A 159 -1.51 -8.58 -9.72
N LEU A 160 -0.64 -7.99 -10.53
CA LEU A 160 0.66 -7.48 -10.08
C LEU A 160 0.49 -6.38 -9.02
N ILE A 161 -0.40 -5.41 -9.28
CA ILE A 161 -0.70 -4.33 -8.33
C ILE A 161 -1.25 -4.89 -7.01
N GLU A 162 -2.22 -5.81 -7.09
CA GLU A 162 -2.84 -6.45 -5.92
C GLU A 162 -1.82 -7.27 -5.11
N MET A 163 -0.94 -8.01 -5.80
CA MET A 163 0.10 -8.84 -5.18
C MET A 163 1.13 -8.02 -4.41
N MET A 164 1.58 -6.90 -4.98
CA MET A 164 2.53 -6.01 -4.32
C MET A 164 1.84 -5.17 -3.22
N GLY A 165 0.57 -4.81 -3.42
CA GLY A 165 -0.28 -4.16 -2.42
C GLY A 165 0.40 -2.94 -1.76
N PRO A 166 0.45 -2.85 -0.42
CA PRO A 166 1.03 -1.71 0.29
C PRO A 166 2.52 -1.48 0.02
N LEU A 167 3.24 -2.45 -0.55
CA LEU A 167 4.65 -2.24 -0.93
C LEU A 167 4.77 -1.19 -2.04
N LEU A 168 3.76 -1.03 -2.91
CA LEU A 168 3.77 0.00 -3.94
C LEU A 168 3.67 1.42 -3.37
N GLU A 169 3.02 1.59 -2.23
CA GLU A 169 2.84 2.88 -1.55
C GLU A 169 4.12 3.39 -0.88
N ARG A 170 5.17 2.57 -0.81
CA ARG A 170 6.46 2.98 -0.24
C ARG A 170 7.10 4.02 -1.16
N GLU A 171 7.57 5.12 -0.58
CA GLU A 171 8.02 6.32 -1.31
C GLU A 171 8.96 6.05 -2.49
N LEU A 172 9.97 5.20 -2.29
CA LEU A 172 10.95 4.88 -3.33
C LEU A 172 10.38 4.00 -4.45
N ILE A 173 9.42 3.12 -4.13
CA ILE A 173 8.75 2.27 -5.12
C ILE A 173 7.74 3.09 -5.90
N MET A 174 6.93 3.88 -5.19
CA MET A 174 5.94 4.77 -5.79
C MET A 174 6.60 5.73 -6.78
N LYS A 175 7.76 6.31 -6.43
CA LYS A 175 8.50 7.22 -7.32
C LYS A 175 8.77 6.64 -8.72
N ASP A 176 9.01 5.34 -8.82
CA ASP A 176 9.33 4.67 -10.10
C ASP A 176 8.09 4.05 -10.77
N PHE A 177 7.02 3.80 -10.01
CA PHE A 177 5.80 3.13 -10.50
C PHE A 177 4.62 4.10 -10.76
N ASP A 178 4.63 5.31 -10.19
CA ASP A 178 3.56 6.32 -10.27
C ASP A 178 3.13 6.62 -11.72
N ASP A 179 4.11 6.76 -12.63
CA ASP A 179 3.88 7.04 -14.05
C ASP A 179 3.20 5.89 -14.82
N LYS A 180 3.08 4.70 -14.20
CA LYS A 180 2.37 3.55 -14.78
C LYS A 180 0.87 3.59 -14.50
N TYR A 181 0.41 4.17 -13.40
CA TYR A 181 -1.04 4.25 -13.11
C TYR A 181 -1.84 4.95 -14.22
N PRO A 182 -1.41 6.09 -14.79
CA PRO A 182 -2.10 6.69 -15.94
C PRO A 182 -2.16 5.78 -17.16
N GLN A 183 -1.15 4.92 -17.36
CA GLN A 183 -1.15 3.93 -18.44
C GLN A 183 -2.16 2.81 -18.17
N VAL A 184 -2.30 2.38 -16.92
CA VAL A 184 -3.35 1.43 -16.52
C VAL A 184 -4.75 2.00 -16.77
N VAL A 185 -4.98 3.27 -16.45
CA VAL A 185 -6.27 3.95 -16.76
C VAL A 185 -6.53 3.99 -18.26
N ARG A 186 -5.50 4.28 -19.07
CA ARG A 186 -5.63 4.23 -20.53
C ARG A 186 -5.99 2.84 -21.03
N LEU A 187 -5.28 1.81 -20.58
CA LEU A 187 -5.57 0.41 -20.94
C LEU A 187 -6.99 -0.01 -20.50
N MET A 188 -7.46 0.51 -19.37
CA MET A 188 -8.84 0.31 -18.91
C MET A 188 -9.85 0.91 -19.87
N ASN A 189 -9.64 2.17 -20.30
CA ASN A 189 -10.50 2.80 -21.31
C ASN A 189 -10.50 2.02 -22.63
N GLU A 190 -9.32 1.64 -23.14
CA GLU A 190 -9.17 0.85 -24.36
C GLU A 190 -9.91 -0.51 -24.25
N ALA A 191 -9.86 -1.15 -23.08
CA ALA A 191 -10.58 -2.39 -22.81
C ALA A 191 -12.12 -2.21 -22.78
N LEU A 192 -12.59 -1.09 -22.24
CA LEU A 192 -14.03 -0.74 -22.23
C LEU A 192 -14.52 -0.39 -23.64
N ASP A 193 -13.74 0.38 -24.39
CA ASP A 193 -14.04 0.71 -25.79
C ASP A 193 -14.14 -0.56 -26.64
N THR A 194 -13.21 -1.50 -26.47
CA THR A 194 -13.28 -2.81 -27.13
C THR A 194 -14.57 -3.56 -26.78
N CYS A 195 -15.01 -3.52 -25.51
CA CYS A 195 -16.27 -4.17 -25.10
C CYS A 195 -17.49 -3.47 -25.72
N PHE A 196 -17.43 -2.15 -25.87
CA PHE A 196 -18.48 -1.37 -26.52
C PHE A 196 -18.55 -1.63 -28.02
N GLU A 197 -17.42 -1.72 -28.71
CA GLU A 197 -17.33 -2.08 -30.12
C GLU A 197 -17.93 -3.46 -30.38
N LEU A 198 -17.57 -4.47 -29.57
CA LEU A 198 -18.17 -5.81 -29.65
C LEU A 198 -19.70 -5.78 -29.47
N TYR A 199 -20.20 -4.89 -28.62
CA TYR A 199 -21.62 -4.70 -28.43
C TYR A 199 -22.28 -4.11 -29.68
N GLU A 200 -21.72 -3.03 -30.23
CA GLU A 200 -22.26 -2.37 -31.42
C GLU A 200 -22.22 -3.29 -32.65
N GLU A 201 -21.14 -4.04 -32.85
CA GLU A 201 -21.02 -5.05 -33.92
C GLU A 201 -22.14 -6.10 -33.83
N GLN A 202 -22.37 -6.64 -32.63
CA GLN A 202 -23.43 -7.62 -32.40
C GLN A 202 -24.82 -7.02 -32.63
N MET A 203 -25.05 -5.78 -32.22
CA MET A 203 -26.32 -5.08 -32.42
C MET A 203 -26.56 -4.74 -33.89
N ALA A 204 -25.53 -4.36 -34.65
CA ALA A 204 -25.59 -4.18 -36.09
C ALA A 204 -25.95 -5.50 -36.79
N TYR A 205 -25.25 -6.59 -36.47
CA TYR A 205 -25.54 -7.93 -37.02
C TYR A 205 -26.98 -8.37 -36.77
N LYS A 206 -27.50 -8.09 -35.57
CA LYS A 206 -28.90 -8.36 -35.21
C LYS A 206 -29.90 -7.53 -36.03
N ARG A 207 -29.60 -6.26 -36.32
CA ARG A 207 -30.45 -5.40 -37.16
C ARG A 207 -30.53 -5.92 -38.59
N GLU A 208 -29.41 -6.43 -39.12
CA GLU A 208 -29.33 -6.93 -40.50
C GLU A 208 -29.95 -8.32 -40.69
N THR A 209 -29.66 -9.25 -39.77
CA THR A 209 -30.05 -10.67 -39.92
C THR A 209 -31.29 -11.07 -39.13
N GLY A 210 -31.75 -10.20 -38.21
CA GLY A 210 -32.81 -10.50 -37.25
C GLY A 210 -32.40 -11.45 -36.12
N ARG A 211 -31.13 -11.87 -36.05
CA ARG A 211 -30.61 -12.84 -35.07
C ARG A 211 -29.28 -12.37 -34.49
N MET A 212 -28.95 -12.82 -33.28
CA MET A 212 -27.63 -12.55 -32.68
C MET A 212 -26.63 -13.63 -33.09
N ALA A 213 -25.35 -13.28 -33.22
CA ALA A 213 -24.30 -14.28 -33.39
C ALA A 213 -24.10 -15.01 -32.05
N VAL A 214 -24.21 -16.33 -32.07
CA VAL A 214 -24.12 -17.17 -30.86
C VAL A 214 -23.04 -18.22 -31.04
N HIS A 215 -22.55 -18.75 -29.92
CA HIS A 215 -21.58 -19.85 -29.92
C HIS A 215 -22.07 -21.06 -30.70
N LYS A 216 -21.12 -21.84 -31.21
CA LYS A 216 -21.41 -23.07 -31.95
C LYS A 216 -22.24 -24.02 -31.08
N ASN A 217 -23.27 -24.61 -31.67
CA ASN A 217 -24.21 -25.54 -31.03
C ASN A 217 -25.06 -24.96 -29.88
N MET A 218 -25.18 -23.62 -29.75
CA MET A 218 -26.09 -22.99 -28.78
C MET A 218 -27.47 -22.67 -29.37
N PRO A 219 -28.57 -22.91 -28.63
CA PRO A 219 -29.90 -22.41 -29.01
C PRO A 219 -29.91 -20.87 -29.07
N PRO A 220 -30.70 -20.24 -29.97
CA PRO A 220 -30.64 -18.79 -30.20
C PRO A 220 -30.85 -17.92 -28.94
N MET A 221 -31.88 -18.21 -28.15
CA MET A 221 -32.19 -17.43 -26.94
C MET A 221 -31.16 -17.61 -25.84
N ALA A 222 -30.78 -18.86 -25.56
CA ALA A 222 -29.77 -19.17 -24.55
C ALA A 222 -28.39 -18.63 -24.93
N GLY A 223 -28.00 -18.79 -26.20
CA GLY A 223 -26.74 -18.27 -26.74
C GLY A 223 -26.65 -16.75 -26.69
N ALA A 224 -27.75 -16.05 -26.99
CA ALA A 224 -27.82 -14.59 -26.86
C ALA A 224 -27.63 -14.13 -25.41
N MET A 225 -28.26 -14.81 -24.44
CA MET A 225 -28.09 -14.50 -23.02
C MET A 225 -26.66 -14.80 -22.53
N ILE A 226 -26.05 -15.89 -22.99
CA ILE A 226 -24.66 -16.24 -22.66
C ILE A 226 -23.72 -15.18 -23.20
N TRP A 227 -23.84 -14.79 -24.46
CA TRP A 227 -23.01 -13.75 -25.07
C TRP A 227 -23.14 -12.41 -24.30
N ALA A 228 -24.37 -12.00 -23.96
CA ALA A 228 -24.58 -10.77 -23.19
C ALA A 228 -23.91 -10.84 -21.81
N ARG A 229 -23.99 -12.01 -21.16
CA ARG A 229 -23.31 -12.26 -19.88
C ARG A 229 -21.79 -12.25 -20.02
N GLU A 230 -21.23 -12.75 -21.11
CA GLU A 230 -19.78 -12.73 -21.36
C GLU A 230 -19.25 -11.30 -21.47
N VAL A 231 -19.92 -10.44 -22.26
CA VAL A 231 -19.56 -9.02 -22.36
C VAL A 231 -19.67 -8.33 -21.00
N TYR A 232 -20.76 -8.57 -20.28
CA TYR A 232 -20.95 -8.04 -18.93
C TYR A 232 -19.85 -8.50 -17.96
N ASN A 233 -19.51 -9.78 -17.97
CA ASN A 233 -18.48 -10.35 -17.10
C ASN A 233 -17.10 -9.73 -17.40
N ARG A 234 -16.75 -9.54 -18.69
CA ARG A 234 -15.48 -8.90 -19.07
C ARG A 234 -15.37 -7.50 -18.48
N VAL A 235 -16.42 -6.68 -18.63
CA VAL A 235 -16.46 -5.33 -18.05
C VAL A 235 -16.40 -5.39 -16.52
N SER A 236 -17.18 -6.26 -15.91
CA SER A 236 -17.27 -6.37 -14.44
C SER A 236 -15.93 -6.73 -13.80
N ILE A 237 -15.19 -7.69 -14.36
CA ILE A 237 -13.87 -8.09 -13.85
C ILE A 237 -12.90 -6.90 -13.84
N TYR A 238 -12.88 -6.12 -14.92
CA TYR A 238 -12.01 -4.94 -14.99
C TYR A 238 -12.45 -3.85 -14.02
N MET A 239 -13.77 -3.60 -13.88
CA MET A 239 -14.30 -2.60 -12.96
C MET A 239 -14.04 -2.97 -11.49
N GLU A 240 -14.24 -4.23 -11.10
CA GLU A 240 -13.96 -4.74 -9.76
C GLU A 240 -12.47 -4.67 -9.41
N SER A 241 -11.60 -4.92 -10.39
CA SER A 241 -10.15 -4.83 -10.20
C SER A 241 -9.69 -3.38 -10.11
N TYR A 242 -10.24 -2.50 -10.95
CA TYR A 242 -9.96 -1.07 -10.93
C TYR A 242 -10.44 -0.41 -9.62
N ALA A 243 -11.62 -0.79 -9.11
CA ALA A 243 -12.16 -0.27 -7.85
C ALA A 243 -11.32 -0.61 -6.62
N ARG A 244 -10.47 -1.64 -6.70
CA ARG A 244 -9.52 -2.03 -5.63
C ARG A 244 -8.20 -1.25 -5.68
N ILE A 245 -7.96 -0.44 -6.71
CA ILE A 245 -6.78 0.42 -6.77
C ILE A 245 -7.02 1.65 -5.91
N GLU A 246 -6.34 1.71 -4.77
CA GLU A 246 -6.27 2.90 -3.92
C GLU A 246 -5.06 3.73 -4.36
N HIS A 247 -5.23 4.55 -5.38
CA HIS A 247 -4.23 5.55 -5.80
C HIS A 247 -4.89 6.93 -5.86
N PRO A 248 -4.26 7.99 -5.31
CA PRO A 248 -4.77 9.36 -5.38
C PRO A 248 -4.86 9.91 -6.81
#